data_AF-A0A4D6N165-F1
#
_entry.id   AF-A0A4D6N165-F1
#
_cell.length_a   1.000
_cell.length_b   1.000
_cell.length_c   1.000
_cell.angle_alpha   90.00
_cell.angle_beta   90.00
_cell.angle_gamma   90.00
#
_symmetry.space_group_name_H-M   'P 1'
#
loop_
_entity.id
_entity.type
_entity.pdbx_description
1 polymer ?
#
loop_
_entity_poly.entity_id
_entity_poly.type
_entity_poly.pdbx_seq_one_letter_code
_entity_poly.pdbx_strand_id
1 'polypeptide(L)'
;MGFPACSLKTQSADKAVSKPETIDEIMWKGIHERIYLYEADAEEFIVNSTNIYDMIFVDAYDGDDIFPHKLWHPDSTFLKALSNRLHPKHGTVVVNLHSDSDTVPSSLEQILPMGKYVSQVSRAYKDVLVGKEGSGLAFTVAVPWVCNTSLVVCRGFDKDSEYFDRDFVINTLISKSLELEHVMDLPFSCLEYIKRGFILV
;
A
#
# COMPACT_ATOMS: atom_id res chain seq x y z
N MET A 1 -16.51 2.69 6.36
CA MET A 1 -15.25 2.38 7.08
C MET A 1 -15.34 2.46 8.61
N GLY A 2 -16.46 2.90 9.21
CA GLY A 2 -16.64 2.80 10.67
C GLY A 2 -15.77 3.75 11.51
N PHE A 3 -15.18 4.78 10.89
CA PHE A 3 -14.41 5.80 11.60
C PHE A 3 -15.33 6.66 12.47
N PRO A 4 -14.83 7.15 13.62
CA PRO A 4 -15.63 7.98 14.51
C PRO A 4 -15.89 9.35 13.88
N ALA A 5 -17.09 9.91 14.10
CA ALA A 5 -17.50 11.18 13.49
C ALA A 5 -16.59 12.36 13.87
N CYS A 6 -15.97 12.30 15.06
CA CYS A 6 -15.01 13.31 15.53
C CYS A 6 -13.68 13.34 14.77
N SER A 7 -13.36 12.32 13.97
CA SER A 7 -12.19 12.30 13.09
C SER A 7 -12.41 13.08 11.79
N LEU A 8 -13.66 13.38 11.42
CA LEU A 8 -13.97 14.12 10.20
C LEU A 8 -13.42 15.55 10.28
N LYS A 9 -12.63 15.92 9.27
CA LYS A 9 -12.12 17.27 9.07
C LYS A 9 -13.02 18.03 8.10
N THR A 10 -13.38 19.24 8.48
CA THR A 10 -14.05 20.18 7.57
C THR A 10 -13.05 20.72 6.55
N GLN A 11 -13.55 21.39 5.51
CA GLN A 11 -12.71 22.08 4.52
C GLN A 11 -11.79 23.15 5.14
N SER A 12 -12.10 23.65 6.35
CA SER A 12 -11.23 24.56 7.12
C SER A 12 -10.15 23.84 7.94
N ALA A 13 -10.00 22.52 7.80
CA ALA A 13 -9.13 21.65 8.60
C ALA A 13 -9.46 21.61 10.10
N ASP A 14 -10.64 22.09 10.50
CA ASP A 14 -11.17 21.93 11.86
C ASP A 14 -11.87 20.58 12.02
N LYS A 15 -11.98 20.10 13.26
CA LYS A 15 -12.78 18.90 13.54
C LYS A 15 -14.26 19.24 13.38
N ALA A 16 -15.00 18.43 12.61
CA ALA A 16 -16.44 18.61 12.41
C ALA A 16 -17.21 18.44 13.72
N VAL A 17 -16.74 17.56 14.61
CA VAL A 17 -17.28 17.37 15.97
C VAL A 17 -16.16 17.56 16.98
N SER A 18 -16.40 18.41 17.99
CA SER A 18 -15.37 18.82 18.95
C SER A 18 -15.09 17.80 20.05
N LYS A 19 -15.99 16.85 20.31
CA LYS A 19 -15.83 15.81 21.33
C LYS A 19 -16.20 14.41 20.80
N PRO A 20 -15.42 13.38 21.12
CA PRO A 20 -15.78 12.00 20.84
C PRO A 20 -16.99 11.57 21.69
N GLU A 21 -17.79 10.62 21.18
CA GLU A 21 -18.79 9.96 22.02
C GLU A 21 -18.12 8.96 22.98
N THR A 22 -18.77 8.65 24.11
CA THR A 22 -18.23 7.70 25.09
C THR A 22 -17.90 6.33 24.47
N ILE A 23 -18.69 5.90 23.48
CA ILE A 23 -18.42 4.64 22.76
C ILE A 23 -17.15 4.72 21.91
N ASP A 24 -16.87 5.88 21.29
CA ASP A 24 -15.66 6.08 20.50
C ASP A 24 -14.41 6.12 21.39
N GLU A 25 -14.52 6.69 22.59
CA GLU A 25 -13.43 6.66 23.58
C GLU A 25 -13.09 5.23 24.00
N ILE A 26 -14.11 4.41 24.27
CA ILE A 26 -13.93 3.00 24.67
C ILE A 26 -13.36 2.15 23.52
N MET A 27 -13.94 2.28 22.33
CA MET A 27 -13.57 1.47 21.16
C MET A 27 -12.18 1.81 20.63
N TRP A 28 -11.86 3.10 20.51
CA TRP A 28 -10.63 3.56 19.90
C TRP A 28 -9.51 3.84 20.90
N LYS A 29 -9.80 3.89 22.21
CA LYS A 29 -8.81 4.09 23.29
C LYS A 29 -7.82 5.23 23.00
N GLY A 30 -8.33 6.37 22.52
CA GLY A 30 -7.54 7.56 22.16
C GLY A 30 -6.92 7.56 20.75
N ILE A 31 -6.98 6.46 19.98
CA ILE A 31 -6.49 6.42 18.60
C ILE A 31 -7.23 7.42 17.70
N HIS A 32 -8.51 7.65 17.96
CA HIS A 32 -9.35 8.60 17.22
C HIS A 32 -8.79 10.03 17.19
N GLU A 33 -7.95 10.42 18.16
CA GLU A 33 -7.32 11.75 18.19
C GLU A 33 -6.23 11.93 17.12
N ARG A 34 -5.65 10.82 16.66
CA ARG A 34 -4.59 10.76 15.65
C ARG A 34 -5.12 10.39 14.26
N ILE A 35 -6.41 10.10 14.15
CA ILE A 35 -7.08 9.79 12.88
C ILE A 35 -7.76 11.07 12.38
N TYR A 36 -7.42 11.43 11.14
CA TYR A 36 -8.08 12.50 10.40
C TYR A 36 -8.74 11.92 9.16
N LEU A 37 -10.04 12.16 9.04
CA LEU A 37 -10.84 11.73 7.90
C LEU A 37 -11.14 12.95 7.03
N TYR A 38 -10.89 12.81 5.74
CA TYR A 38 -11.17 13.84 4.74
C TYR A 38 -12.10 13.25 3.69
N GLU A 39 -13.15 13.99 3.35
CA GLU A 39 -14.01 13.68 2.21
C GLU A 39 -13.55 14.54 1.03
N ALA A 40 -12.77 13.95 0.13
CA ALA A 40 -12.21 14.61 -1.03
C ALA A 40 -11.87 13.59 -2.11
N ASP A 41 -11.72 14.06 -3.35
CA ASP A 41 -11.07 13.25 -4.38
C ASP A 41 -9.60 12.99 -3.98
N ALA A 42 -9.13 11.75 -4.16
CA ALA A 42 -7.79 11.37 -3.74
C ALA A 42 -6.67 12.13 -4.48
N GLU A 43 -6.88 12.47 -5.77
CA GLU A 43 -5.95 13.30 -6.54
C GLU A 43 -5.93 14.73 -6.02
N GLU A 44 -7.11 15.33 -5.81
CA GLU A 44 -7.20 16.67 -5.25
C GLU A 44 -6.55 16.75 -3.87
N PHE A 45 -6.82 15.76 -3.00
CA PHE A 45 -6.28 15.71 -1.65
C PHE A 45 -4.75 15.64 -1.65
N ILE A 46 -4.15 14.72 -2.42
CA ILE A 46 -2.71 14.51 -2.40
C ILE A 46 -1.95 15.67 -3.05
N VAL A 47 -2.53 16.29 -4.09
CA VAL A 47 -1.95 17.47 -4.77
C VAL A 47 -1.92 18.68 -3.83
N ASN A 48 -2.98 18.88 -3.06
CA ASN A 48 -3.09 20.02 -2.13
C ASN A 48 -2.41 19.76 -0.77
N SER A 49 -2.04 18.51 -0.47
CA SER A 49 -1.33 18.16 0.76
C SER A 49 0.10 18.69 0.76
N THR A 50 0.54 19.23 1.90
CA THR A 50 1.94 19.63 2.14
C THR A 50 2.72 18.60 2.96
N ASN A 51 2.02 17.60 3.50
CA ASN A 51 2.61 16.60 4.37
C ASN A 51 3.49 15.63 3.58
N ILE A 52 4.55 15.16 4.25
CA ILE A 52 5.38 14.05 3.78
C ILE A 52 5.02 12.82 4.60
N TYR A 53 4.81 11.70 3.92
CA TYR A 53 4.39 10.44 4.52
C TYR A 53 5.48 9.38 4.40
N ASP A 54 5.66 8.61 5.47
CA ASP A 54 6.55 7.46 5.48
C ASP A 54 5.89 6.25 4.84
N MET A 55 4.58 6.11 5.02
CA MET A 55 3.78 5.04 4.46
C MET A 55 2.47 5.60 3.91
N ILE A 56 2.09 5.15 2.73
CA ILE A 56 0.80 5.46 2.12
C ILE A 56 0.12 4.16 1.71
N PHE A 57 -1.13 3.98 2.15
CA PHE A 57 -1.97 2.85 1.75
C PHE A 57 -3.01 3.35 0.76
N VAL A 58 -3.14 2.68 -0.38
CA VAL A 58 -4.13 3.00 -1.41
C VAL A 58 -5.07 1.80 -1.55
N ASP A 59 -6.30 2.01 -1.11
CA ASP A 59 -7.39 1.05 -1.22
C ASP A 59 -8.55 1.80 -1.89
N ALA A 60 -8.59 1.73 -3.22
CA ALA A 60 -9.38 2.66 -4.05
C ALA A 60 -10.22 1.94 -5.11
N TYR A 61 -10.76 0.78 -4.74
CA TYR A 61 -11.70 0.07 -5.61
C TYR A 61 -12.96 0.89 -5.86
N ASP A 62 -13.41 0.90 -7.11
CA ASP A 62 -14.61 1.62 -7.54
C ASP A 62 -15.91 0.83 -7.35
N GLY A 63 -15.82 -0.44 -6.94
CA GLY A 63 -16.95 -1.34 -6.74
C GLY A 63 -17.15 -2.36 -7.88
N ASP A 64 -16.46 -2.19 -9.01
CA ASP A 64 -16.46 -3.12 -10.14
C ASP A 64 -15.11 -3.89 -10.25
N ASP A 65 -14.38 -3.98 -9.14
CA ASP A 65 -13.04 -4.58 -9.02
C ASP A 65 -11.97 -3.92 -9.94
N ILE A 66 -12.21 -2.68 -10.37
CA ILE A 66 -11.28 -1.93 -11.21
C ILE A 66 -10.55 -0.87 -10.37
N PHE A 67 -9.22 -0.89 -10.42
CA PHE A 67 -8.39 0.20 -9.89
C PHE A 67 -8.41 1.40 -10.87
N PRO A 68 -8.96 2.57 -10.48
CA PRO A 68 -9.24 3.65 -11.41
C PRO A 68 -8.00 4.12 -12.17
N HIS A 69 -8.09 4.22 -13.50
CA HIS A 69 -6.97 4.60 -14.38
C HIS A 69 -6.24 5.89 -13.97
N LYS A 70 -6.99 6.87 -13.45
CA LYS A 70 -6.44 8.14 -12.95
C LYS A 70 -5.45 7.96 -11.79
N LEU A 71 -5.55 6.87 -11.03
CA LEU A 71 -4.74 6.60 -9.83
C LEU A 71 -3.48 5.78 -10.12
N TRP A 72 -3.26 5.33 -11.37
CA TRP A 72 -2.08 4.53 -11.70
C TRP A 72 -1.43 4.88 -13.03
N HIS A 73 -2.05 5.67 -13.91
CA HIS A 73 -1.41 6.04 -15.16
C HIS A 73 -0.06 6.75 -14.89
N PRO A 74 1.05 6.36 -15.56
CA PRO A 74 2.38 6.91 -15.27
C PRO A 74 2.46 8.44 -15.37
N ASP A 75 1.69 9.02 -16.30
CA ASP A 75 1.64 10.48 -16.48
C ASP A 75 0.61 11.20 -15.62
N SER A 76 -0.18 10.47 -14.81
CA SER A 76 -1.22 11.06 -13.96
C SER A 76 -0.65 12.07 -12.96
N THR A 77 -1.45 13.08 -12.66
CA THR A 77 -1.13 14.07 -11.63
C THR A 77 -1.07 13.39 -10.27
N PHE A 78 -1.99 12.48 -9.98
CA PHE A 78 -2.02 11.68 -8.76
C PHE A 78 -0.68 11.01 -8.46
N LEU A 79 -0.15 10.18 -9.37
CA LEU A 79 1.03 9.36 -9.07
C LEU A 79 2.31 10.21 -8.91
N LYS A 80 2.41 11.31 -9.67
CA LYS A 80 3.47 12.32 -9.52
C LYS A 80 3.38 13.04 -8.17
N ALA A 81 2.18 13.46 -7.78
CA ALA A 81 1.95 14.10 -6.50
C ALA A 81 2.24 13.12 -5.35
N LEU A 82 1.79 11.86 -5.45
CA LEU A 82 2.08 10.79 -4.50
C LEU A 82 3.59 10.62 -4.30
N SER A 83 4.36 10.55 -5.40
CA SER A 83 5.83 10.49 -5.37
C SER A 83 6.45 11.66 -4.59
N ASN A 84 5.92 12.88 -4.77
CA ASN A 84 6.39 14.10 -4.11
C ASN A 84 5.95 14.23 -2.65
N ARG A 85 4.93 13.47 -2.21
CA ARG A 85 4.47 13.40 -0.81
C ARG A 85 5.05 12.21 -0.06
N LEU A 86 5.78 11.34 -0.73
CA LEU A 86 6.41 10.18 -0.13
C LEU A 86 7.82 10.53 0.39
N HIS A 87 8.20 10.03 1.57
CA HIS A 87 9.53 10.29 2.13
C HIS A 87 10.63 9.79 1.16
N PRO A 88 11.67 10.60 0.85
CA PRO A 88 12.63 10.29 -0.21
C PRO A 88 13.53 9.09 0.10
N LYS A 89 13.77 8.76 1.38
CA LYS A 89 14.71 7.69 1.76
C LYS A 89 14.07 6.35 2.03
N HIS A 90 12.92 6.33 2.71
CA HIS A 90 12.29 5.10 3.21
C HIS A 90 10.78 5.07 2.98
N GLY A 91 10.27 6.02 2.19
CA GLY A 91 8.85 6.08 1.92
C GLY A 91 8.37 4.82 1.20
N THR A 92 7.23 4.31 1.65
CA THR A 92 6.62 3.07 1.17
C THR A 92 5.17 3.31 0.75
N VAL A 93 4.79 2.82 -0.43
CA VAL A 93 3.40 2.81 -0.88
C VAL A 93 2.93 1.37 -0.95
N VAL A 94 1.76 1.10 -0.37
CA VAL A 94 1.09 -0.18 -0.45
C VAL A 94 -0.25 0.01 -1.16
N VAL A 95 -0.45 -0.68 -2.27
CA VAL A 95 -1.67 -0.60 -3.09
C VAL A 95 -2.40 -1.93 -3.03
N ASN A 96 -3.68 -1.87 -2.73
CA ASN A 96 -4.57 -3.01 -2.79
C ASN A 96 -5.05 -3.20 -4.24
N LEU A 97 -4.75 -4.35 -4.85
CA LEU A 97 -5.11 -4.69 -6.22
C LEU A 97 -5.91 -6.00 -6.24
N HIS A 98 -7.13 -5.96 -6.76
CA HIS A 98 -7.90 -7.19 -6.97
C HIS A 98 -7.24 -7.97 -8.10
N SER A 99 -7.19 -9.29 -7.96
CA SER A 99 -6.51 -10.14 -8.93
C SER A 99 -7.36 -10.30 -10.20
N ASP A 100 -6.82 -9.91 -11.36
CA ASP A 100 -7.48 -10.01 -12.67
C ASP A 100 -7.71 -11.45 -13.18
N SER A 101 -7.50 -12.48 -12.36
CA SER A 101 -7.57 -13.87 -12.81
C SER A 101 -9.01 -14.38 -12.90
N ASP A 102 -9.82 -13.76 -13.76
CA ASP A 102 -11.04 -14.36 -14.29
C ASP A 102 -10.65 -15.39 -15.35
N THR A 103 -10.27 -16.60 -14.92
CA THR A 103 -10.36 -17.85 -15.70
C THR A 103 -10.05 -19.06 -14.79
N VAL A 104 -11.10 -19.80 -14.45
CA VAL A 104 -11.10 -21.00 -13.58
C VAL A 104 -10.68 -22.27 -14.37
N PRO A 105 -10.56 -23.43 -13.69
CA PRO A 105 -9.32 -24.06 -13.25
C PRO A 105 -8.73 -25.03 -14.29
N SER A 106 -7.42 -24.96 -14.52
CA SER A 106 -6.69 -26.13 -15.03
C SER A 106 -5.64 -26.52 -13.99
N SER A 107 -5.59 -27.81 -13.70
CA SER A 107 -4.91 -28.48 -12.60
C SER A 107 -3.37 -28.45 -12.68
N LEU A 108 -2.77 -27.37 -13.19
CA LEU A 108 -1.35 -27.36 -13.57
C LEU A 108 -0.56 -26.04 -13.40
N GLU A 109 -1.07 -25.00 -12.75
CA GLU A 109 -0.26 -23.79 -12.48
C GLU A 109 -0.24 -23.41 -11.00
N GLN A 110 0.75 -23.95 -10.27
CA GLN A 110 1.09 -23.57 -8.89
C GLN A 110 1.68 -22.16 -8.74
N ILE A 111 1.71 -21.36 -9.81
CA ILE A 111 2.14 -19.96 -9.82
C ILE A 111 1.30 -19.29 -10.91
N LEU A 112 0.11 -18.78 -10.58
CA LEU A 112 -0.61 -17.96 -11.55
C LEU A 112 0.26 -16.72 -11.84
N PRO A 113 0.67 -16.50 -13.10
CA PRO A 113 1.42 -15.31 -13.47
C PRO A 113 0.59 -14.07 -13.14
N MET A 114 1.27 -13.03 -12.68
CA MET A 114 0.68 -11.70 -12.47
C MET A 114 -0.21 -11.32 -13.64
N GLY A 115 -1.48 -10.98 -13.37
CA GLY A 115 -2.41 -10.49 -14.39
C GLY A 115 -1.80 -9.32 -15.16
N LYS A 116 -2.11 -9.20 -16.45
CA LYS A 116 -1.56 -8.14 -17.31
C LYS A 116 -1.80 -6.76 -16.71
N TYR A 117 -2.96 -6.57 -16.07
CA TYR A 117 -3.33 -5.29 -15.50
C TYR A 117 -2.60 -5.05 -14.17
N VAL A 118 -2.57 -6.01 -13.23
CA VAL A 118 -1.75 -5.87 -12.01
C VAL A 118 -0.27 -5.60 -12.35
N SER A 119 0.26 -6.25 -13.38
CA SER A 119 1.63 -6.00 -13.87
C SER A 119 1.83 -4.57 -14.40
N GLN A 120 0.87 -4.02 -15.14
CA GLN A 120 0.92 -2.64 -15.64
C GLN A 120 0.87 -1.62 -14.49
N VAL A 121 -0.07 -1.78 -13.56
CA VAL A 121 -0.19 -0.92 -12.37
C VAL A 121 1.09 -0.97 -11.55
N SER A 122 1.62 -2.18 -11.30
CA SER A 122 2.85 -2.38 -10.54
C SER A 122 4.06 -1.69 -11.17
N ARG A 123 4.21 -1.81 -12.50
CA ARG A 123 5.30 -1.15 -13.22
C ARG A 123 5.15 0.37 -13.16
N ALA A 124 3.94 0.91 -13.34
CA ALA A 124 3.69 2.34 -13.28
C ALA A 124 4.08 2.93 -11.91
N TYR A 125 3.66 2.28 -10.83
CA TYR A 125 4.02 2.70 -9.47
C TYR A 125 5.53 2.59 -9.23
N LYS A 126 6.17 1.48 -9.62
CA LYS A 126 7.63 1.33 -9.51
C LYS A 126 8.36 2.45 -10.25
N ASP A 127 8.04 2.65 -11.53
CA ASP A 127 8.74 3.59 -12.40
C ASP A 127 8.61 5.04 -11.93
N VAL A 128 7.45 5.43 -11.39
CA VAL A 128 7.20 6.82 -10.95
C VAL A 128 7.66 7.09 -9.51
N LEU A 129 7.51 6.11 -8.60
CA LEU A 129 7.85 6.31 -7.18
C LEU A 129 9.32 6.09 -6.88
N VAL A 130 9.96 5.13 -7.56
CA VAL A 130 11.39 4.82 -7.40
C VAL A 130 12.22 5.53 -8.45
N GLY A 131 11.72 5.63 -9.69
CA GLY A 131 12.50 6.12 -10.82
C GLY A 131 13.39 5.03 -11.42
N LYS A 132 13.94 5.29 -12.62
CA LYS A 132 14.79 4.33 -13.33
C LYS A 132 16.16 4.11 -12.68
N GLU A 133 16.62 5.07 -11.89
CA GLU A 133 17.94 5.08 -11.24
C GLU A 133 17.83 4.96 -9.71
N GLY A 134 16.62 4.75 -9.18
CA GLY A 134 16.41 4.64 -7.74
C GLY A 134 16.78 3.26 -7.22
N SER A 135 17.37 3.21 -6.02
CA SER A 135 17.68 1.97 -5.27
C SER A 135 16.46 1.34 -4.58
N GLY A 136 15.25 1.76 -4.97
CA GLY A 136 14.01 1.26 -4.40
C GLY A 136 13.62 -0.10 -4.96
N LEU A 137 12.66 -0.72 -4.29
CA LEU A 137 12.16 -2.06 -4.55
C LEU A 137 10.66 -2.00 -4.80
N ALA A 138 10.16 -2.80 -5.73
CA ALA A 138 8.73 -3.08 -5.85
C ALA A 138 8.50 -4.59 -5.91
N PHE A 139 7.52 -5.06 -5.15
CA PHE A 139 7.10 -6.46 -5.15
C PHE A 139 5.61 -6.56 -4.87
N THR A 140 5.03 -7.70 -5.23
CA THR A 140 3.65 -8.00 -4.89
C THR A 140 3.54 -9.27 -4.07
N VAL A 141 2.51 -9.31 -3.24
CA VAL A 141 2.17 -10.47 -2.41
C VAL A 141 0.71 -10.79 -2.67
N ALA A 142 0.46 -11.96 -3.26
CA ALA A 142 -0.89 -12.45 -3.50
C ALA A 142 -1.42 -13.24 -2.30
N VAL A 143 -2.70 -13.04 -2.00
CA VAL A 143 -3.47 -13.80 -1.02
C VAL A 143 -4.61 -14.50 -1.76
N PRO A 144 -4.36 -15.69 -2.35
CA PRO A 144 -5.26 -16.29 -3.33
C PRO A 144 -6.67 -16.56 -2.82
N TRP A 145 -6.83 -16.87 -1.53
CA TRP A 145 -8.13 -17.21 -0.95
C TRP A 145 -9.08 -16.01 -0.81
N VAL A 146 -8.58 -14.78 -0.92
CA VAL A 146 -9.39 -13.55 -0.98
C VAL A 146 -9.28 -12.84 -2.34
N CYS A 147 -8.73 -13.51 -3.36
CA CYS A 147 -8.52 -12.94 -4.71
C CYS A 147 -7.86 -11.56 -4.69
N ASN A 148 -6.91 -11.35 -3.78
CA ASN A 148 -6.30 -10.05 -3.53
C ASN A 148 -4.78 -10.10 -3.76
N THR A 149 -4.24 -9.01 -4.29
CA THR A 149 -2.81 -8.80 -4.47
C THR A 149 -2.42 -7.46 -3.89
N SER A 150 -1.50 -7.46 -2.94
CA SER A 150 -0.93 -6.21 -2.42
C SER A 150 0.35 -5.89 -3.18
N LEU A 151 0.40 -4.73 -3.81
CA LEU A 151 1.62 -4.16 -4.36
C LEU A 151 2.31 -3.31 -3.30
N VAL A 152 3.61 -3.52 -3.11
CA VAL A 152 4.45 -2.74 -2.21
C VAL A 152 5.56 -2.10 -3.02
N VAL A 153 5.71 -0.79 -2.92
CA VAL A 153 6.79 -0.01 -3.53
C VAL A 153 7.52 0.78 -2.45
N CYS A 154 8.78 0.43 -2.20
CA CYS A 154 9.62 1.00 -1.16
C CYS A 154 10.80 1.74 -1.77
N ARG A 155 11.11 2.94 -1.28
CA ARG A 155 12.35 3.65 -1.66
C ARG A 155 13.59 3.19 -0.90
N GLY A 156 13.41 2.70 0.33
CA GLY A 156 14.51 2.31 1.21
C GLY A 156 14.57 0.81 1.39
N PHE A 157 15.45 0.13 0.65
CA PHE A 157 15.78 -1.28 0.84
C PHE A 157 17.30 -1.53 1.00
N ASP A 158 18.05 -0.48 1.38
CA ASP A 158 19.48 -0.52 1.73
C ASP A 158 20.38 -1.34 0.78
N LYS A 159 20.31 -1.02 -0.53
CA LYS A 159 21.25 -1.61 -1.50
C LYS A 159 21.70 -0.60 -2.56
N ASP A 160 23.02 -0.43 -2.66
CA ASP A 160 23.70 0.37 -3.70
C ASP A 160 23.86 -0.39 -5.04
N SER A 161 23.21 -1.55 -5.22
CA SER A 161 23.40 -2.37 -6.42
C SER A 161 22.16 -2.38 -7.32
N GLU A 162 22.39 -2.20 -8.62
CA GLU A 162 21.37 -2.20 -9.70
C GLU A 162 20.56 -3.50 -9.83
N TYR A 163 20.89 -4.57 -9.10
CA TYR A 163 20.19 -5.85 -9.15
C TYR A 163 19.75 -6.35 -7.77
N PHE A 164 18.43 -6.36 -7.56
CA PHE A 164 17.79 -7.10 -6.48
C PHE A 164 17.59 -8.55 -6.91
N ASP A 165 18.30 -9.45 -6.23
CA ASP A 165 17.99 -10.87 -6.28
C ASP A 165 16.74 -11.15 -5.46
N ARG A 166 15.80 -11.89 -6.03
CA ARG A 166 14.52 -12.25 -5.40
C ARG A 166 14.75 -12.95 -4.06
N ASP A 167 15.69 -13.88 -4.02
CA ASP A 167 15.95 -14.67 -2.82
C ASP A 167 16.56 -13.80 -1.71
N PHE A 168 17.46 -12.87 -2.08
CA PHE A 168 17.98 -11.87 -1.15
C PHE A 168 16.86 -11.02 -0.53
N VAL A 169 15.94 -10.52 -1.34
CA VAL A 169 14.81 -9.70 -0.89
C VAL A 169 13.90 -10.49 0.06
N ILE A 170 13.50 -11.71 -0.33
CA ILE A 170 12.67 -12.57 0.50
C ILE A 170 13.36 -12.89 1.82
N ASN A 171 14.65 -13.26 1.81
CA ASN A 171 15.39 -13.59 3.02
C ASN A 171 15.51 -12.38 3.96
N THR A 172 15.71 -11.18 3.41
CA THR A 172 15.73 -9.93 4.17
C THR A 172 14.38 -9.64 4.82
N LEU A 173 13.29 -9.79 4.07
CA LEU A 173 11.92 -9.62 4.59
C LEU A 173 11.61 -10.63 5.70
N ILE A 174 11.98 -11.90 5.51
CA ILE A 174 11.83 -12.96 6.53
C ILE A 174 12.61 -12.61 7.79
N SER A 175 13.88 -12.20 7.65
CA SER A 175 14.69 -11.83 8.81
C SER A 175 14.09 -10.65 9.58
N LYS A 176 13.58 -9.64 8.87
CA LYS A 176 12.97 -8.46 9.48
C LYS A 176 11.59 -8.74 10.06
N SER A 177 10.82 -9.66 9.47
CA SER A 177 9.53 -10.06 10.02
C SER A 177 9.69 -10.78 11.35
N LEU A 178 10.68 -11.67 11.48
CA LEU A 178 10.97 -12.36 12.75
C LEU A 178 11.39 -11.38 13.86
N GLU A 179 12.18 -10.36 13.53
CA GLU A 179 12.54 -9.27 14.45
C GLU A 179 11.28 -8.50 14.91
N LEU A 180 10.42 -8.11 13.97
CA LEU A 180 9.18 -7.39 14.26
C LEU A 180 8.20 -8.21 15.09
N GLU A 181 8.01 -9.49 14.75
CA GLU A 181 7.14 -10.43 15.47
C GLU A 181 7.55 -10.53 16.94
N HIS A 182 8.85 -10.61 17.20
CA HIS A 182 9.39 -10.68 18.56
C HIS A 182 9.23 -9.35 19.32
N VAL A 183 9.56 -8.22 18.69
CA VAL A 183 9.50 -6.89 19.32
C VAL A 183 8.06 -6.47 19.62
N MET A 184 7.12 -6.80 18.75
CA MET A 184 5.71 -6.42 18.85
C MET A 184 4.84 -7.47 19.55
N ASP A 185 5.41 -8.62 19.93
CA ASP A 185 4.70 -9.76 20.51
C ASP A 185 3.47 -10.16 19.69
N LEU A 186 3.67 -10.32 18.36
CA LEU A 186 2.56 -10.59 17.45
C LEU A 186 1.97 -11.98 17.69
N PRO A 187 0.64 -12.13 17.70
CA PRO A 187 -0.02 -13.41 17.94
C PRO A 187 0.00 -14.35 16.73
N PHE A 188 0.69 -13.98 15.64
CA PHE A 188 0.79 -14.75 14.40
C PHE A 188 2.13 -14.50 13.71
N SER A 189 2.56 -15.46 12.89
CA SER A 189 3.79 -15.34 12.10
C SER A 189 3.50 -14.74 10.73
N CYS A 190 4.28 -13.75 10.31
CA CYS A 190 4.23 -13.13 8.99
C CYS A 190 4.88 -14.01 7.90
N LEU A 191 5.67 -15.02 8.29
CA LEU A 191 6.47 -15.85 7.39
C LEU A 191 5.67 -16.51 6.27
N GLU A 192 4.47 -17.02 6.59
CA GLU A 192 3.63 -17.73 5.62
C GLU A 192 3.12 -16.80 4.51
N TYR A 193 2.89 -15.53 4.84
CA TYR A 193 2.44 -14.51 3.90
C TYR A 193 3.58 -14.04 3.00
N ILE A 194 4.80 -13.93 3.53
CA ILE A 194 5.98 -13.52 2.74
C ILE A 194 6.38 -14.59 1.73
N LYS A 195 6.28 -15.87 2.10
CA LYS A 195 6.70 -16.99 1.24
C LYS A 195 5.71 -17.30 0.11
N ARG A 196 4.43 -16.96 0.27
CA ARG A 196 3.37 -17.31 -0.68
C ARG A 196 3.05 -16.14 -1.60
N GLY A 197 3.06 -16.39 -2.91
CA GLY A 197 2.61 -15.40 -3.89
C GLY A 197 3.53 -14.18 -4.05
N PHE A 198 4.79 -14.26 -3.60
CA PHE A 198 5.76 -13.18 -3.76
C PHE A 198 6.28 -13.10 -5.21
N ILE A 199 6.10 -11.94 -5.83
CA ILE A 199 6.60 -11.61 -7.17
C ILE A 199 7.38 -10.29 -7.08
N LEU A 200 8.63 -10.31 -7.57
CA LEU A 200 9.41 -9.08 -7.72
C LEU A 200 9.02 -8.38 -9.03
N VAL A 201 8.72 -7.08 -8.97
CA VAL A 201 8.26 -6.24 -10.10
C VAL A 201 9.45 -5.63 -10.84
#